data_AF-A0A6P7FNX3-F1
#
_entry.id   AF-A0A6P7FNX3-F1
#
_cell.length_a   1.000
_cell.length_b   1.000
_cell.length_c   1.000
_cell.angle_alpha   90.00
_cell.angle_beta   90.00
_cell.angle_gamma   90.00
#
_symmetry.space_group_name_H-M   'P 1'
#
loop_
_entity.id
_entity.type
_entity.pdbx_description
1 polymer ?
#
loop_
_entity_poly.entity_id
_entity_poly.type
_entity_poly.pdbx_seq_one_letter_code
_entity_poly.pdbx_strand_id
1 'polypeptide(L)'
;MSFGISGAADKSQMIGADVAVAYIDGFRGFATDYNITALTPCVKVLGQYKGVCKDEMVGGQDSNQMNTAARENGISIITYRRSLISPDPGDKEFPAEGSIYAVWGVGKLDEMKEPAFHDLYSKTDIKMEMTPKEPQNNCVSFTRSKPEPKEPWKKGQIFDKTIRIFKSYIGPSGAKRGYQAITGHSSTALAWYINGFLSPEIWLRRGLSYAFKVYGGNNPHSAEYYHPLIITDEPHGGFDRLTDDAQSKIRVLAGVEYSRRGRPRPTTSGVLCLSEHKEGKDRRLDDDFETFKKFNKSLMYHCETGDPGVLEFTPNTSWPDIVYYNSFTQANMGWKIRIVDSFNQRSSAQSWTMLSSNFYVLYLVTGVYVLFTM
;
A
#
# COMPACT_ATOMS: atom_id res chain seq x y z
N MET A 1 5.56 1.16 12.99
CA MET A 1 4.53 1.61 13.94
C MET A 1 4.52 3.13 13.95
N SER A 2 3.42 3.75 14.35
CA SER A 2 3.28 5.20 14.47
C SER A 2 2.60 5.54 15.78
N PHE A 3 3.02 6.63 16.42
CA PHE A 3 2.44 7.15 17.65
C PHE A 3 2.69 8.65 17.74
N GLY A 4 1.72 9.40 18.23
CA GLY A 4 1.91 10.82 18.52
C GLY A 4 0.65 11.54 18.96
N ILE A 5 0.71 12.88 18.98
CA ILE A 5 -0.36 13.74 19.48
C ILE A 5 -1.49 13.81 18.46
N SER A 6 -2.72 13.67 18.95
CA SER A 6 -3.93 13.81 18.16
C SER A 6 -4.02 15.16 17.43
N GLY A 7 -4.60 15.13 16.24
CA GLY A 7 -4.96 16.35 15.51
C GLY A 7 -6.07 17.18 16.18
N ALA A 8 -6.84 16.57 17.07
CA ALA A 8 -7.89 17.22 17.85
C ALA A 8 -7.55 17.28 19.34
N ALA A 9 -7.97 18.34 20.02
CA ALA A 9 -7.70 18.55 21.45
C ALA A 9 -8.66 17.77 22.36
N ASP A 10 -9.82 17.34 21.85
CA ASP A 10 -10.94 16.76 22.62
C ASP A 10 -11.22 15.28 22.29
N LYS A 11 -10.54 14.72 21.29
CA LYS A 11 -10.69 13.33 20.85
C LYS A 11 -9.44 12.84 20.13
N SER A 12 -9.31 11.53 19.92
CA SER A 12 -8.25 10.95 19.09
C SER A 12 -8.58 11.06 17.61
N GLN A 13 -7.77 11.82 16.87
CA GLN A 13 -7.99 12.12 15.47
C GLN A 13 -6.66 12.08 14.71
N MET A 14 -6.62 11.30 13.64
CA MET A 14 -5.43 11.14 12.80
C MET A 14 -5.17 12.37 11.93
N ILE A 15 -6.21 12.98 11.33
CA ILE A 15 -6.04 14.22 10.56
C ILE A 15 -5.59 15.34 11.49
N GLY A 16 -4.49 16.00 11.12
CA GLY A 16 -3.84 17.06 11.87
C GLY A 16 -2.90 16.56 12.96
N ALA A 17 -2.71 15.24 13.09
CA ALA A 17 -1.80 14.67 14.08
C ALA A 17 -0.34 14.88 13.69
N ASP A 18 0.50 14.98 14.72
CA ASP A 18 1.96 14.95 14.66
C ASP A 18 2.38 13.60 15.25
N VAL A 19 3.05 12.77 14.44
CA VAL A 19 3.40 11.40 14.81
C VAL A 19 4.83 11.04 14.45
N ALA A 20 5.47 10.30 15.35
CA ALA A 20 6.69 9.59 15.02
C ALA A 20 6.35 8.25 14.34
N VAL A 21 6.94 7.99 13.18
CA VAL A 21 6.89 6.69 12.50
C VAL A 21 8.19 5.94 12.79
N ALA A 22 8.07 4.82 13.50
CA ALA A 22 9.20 4.03 13.95
C ALA A 22 9.21 2.61 13.35
N TYR A 23 10.38 2.14 12.95
CA TYR A 23 10.59 0.79 12.43
C TYR A 23 12.04 0.32 12.63
N ILE A 24 12.28 -0.99 12.50
CA ILE A 24 13.62 -1.59 12.50
C ILE A 24 13.90 -2.13 11.11
N ASP A 25 15.06 -1.78 10.55
CA ASP A 25 15.59 -2.34 9.31
C ASP A 25 16.96 -2.97 9.57
N GLY A 26 17.04 -4.30 9.45
CA GLY A 26 18.18 -5.07 9.91
C GLY A 26 18.43 -4.87 11.41
N PHE A 27 19.52 -4.18 11.75
CA PHE A 27 19.91 -3.84 13.13
C PHE A 27 19.70 -2.36 13.46
N ARG A 28 19.23 -1.55 12.51
CA ARG A 28 19.06 -0.11 12.68
C ARG A 28 17.61 0.20 13.03
N GLY A 29 17.42 0.99 14.08
CA GLY A 29 16.14 1.62 14.37
C GLY A 29 16.01 2.95 13.64
N PHE A 30 14.77 3.27 13.29
CA PHE A 30 14.36 4.55 12.76
C PHE A 30 13.18 5.04 13.57
N ALA A 31 13.13 6.35 13.80
CA ALA A 31 11.99 7.08 14.33
C ALA A 31 12.02 8.44 13.65
N THR A 32 11.13 8.62 12.67
CA THR A 32 11.09 9.80 11.79
C THR A 32 9.81 10.56 12.05
N ASP A 33 9.90 11.88 12.05
CA ASP A 33 8.78 12.79 12.27
C ASP A 33 7.87 12.96 11.06
N TYR A 34 6.56 12.93 11.30
CA TYR A 34 5.53 13.01 10.27
C TYR A 34 4.33 13.88 10.70
N ASN A 35 3.99 14.82 9.83
CA ASN A 35 2.75 15.58 9.87
C ASN A 35 1.68 14.95 8.97
N ILE A 36 0.46 14.86 9.50
CA ILE A 36 -0.70 14.28 8.81
C ILE A 36 -1.69 15.36 8.43
N THR A 37 -1.75 15.69 7.13
CA THR A 37 -2.67 16.70 6.58
C THR A 37 -3.86 16.13 5.82
N ALA A 38 -3.82 14.84 5.47
CA ALA A 38 -4.90 14.12 4.79
C ALA A 38 -4.79 12.60 5.03
N LEU A 39 -5.87 11.84 4.84
CA LEU A 39 -5.94 10.38 5.07
C LEU A 39 -5.44 9.56 3.88
N THR A 40 -4.28 9.94 3.36
CA THR A 40 -3.60 9.29 2.23
C THR A 40 -2.08 9.31 2.48
N PRO A 41 -1.29 8.36 1.94
CA PRO A 41 0.17 8.48 1.92
C PRO A 41 0.62 9.82 1.33
N CYS A 42 1.85 10.24 1.60
CA CYS A 42 2.34 11.53 1.13
C CYS A 42 2.30 11.64 -0.41
N VAL A 43 1.47 12.56 -0.93
CA VAL A 43 1.30 12.85 -2.35
C VAL A 43 1.57 14.33 -2.63
N LYS A 44 1.83 14.67 -3.89
CA LYS A 44 1.89 16.07 -4.34
C LYS A 44 0.50 16.52 -4.79
N VAL A 45 0.06 17.65 -4.27
CA VAL A 45 -1.15 18.38 -4.65
C VAL A 45 -0.72 19.75 -5.14
N LEU A 46 -0.72 19.93 -6.46
CA LEU A 46 -0.32 21.18 -7.12
C LEU A 46 1.05 21.71 -6.66
N GLY A 47 2.01 20.81 -6.46
CA GLY A 47 3.37 21.13 -6.05
C GLY A 47 3.59 21.23 -4.53
N GLN A 48 2.55 21.03 -3.71
CA GLN A 48 2.67 20.96 -2.26
C GLN A 48 2.46 19.52 -1.78
N TYR A 49 3.21 19.09 -0.77
CA TYR A 49 3.03 17.77 -0.18
C TYR A 49 1.82 17.77 0.78
N LYS A 50 0.96 16.76 0.63
CA LYS A 50 -0.21 16.52 1.48
C LYS A 50 -0.36 15.03 1.77
N GLY A 51 -1.04 14.69 2.87
CA GLY A 51 -1.18 13.31 3.34
C GLY A 51 -0.38 13.08 4.62
N VAL A 52 0.07 11.84 4.80
CA VAL A 52 0.98 11.41 5.85
C VAL A 52 2.41 11.62 5.35
N CYS A 53 2.98 12.79 5.61
CA CYS A 53 4.26 13.23 5.05
C CYS A 53 5.32 13.38 6.14
N LYS A 54 6.58 13.10 5.81
CA LYS A 54 7.71 13.50 6.65
C LYS A 54 7.74 15.01 6.77
N ASP A 55 8.16 15.54 7.91
CA ASP A 55 8.11 16.99 8.16
C ASP A 55 9.00 17.78 7.21
N GLU A 56 10.17 17.25 6.88
CA GLU A 56 11.07 17.83 5.87
C GLU A 56 10.39 18.09 4.52
N MET A 57 9.40 17.26 4.15
CA MET A 57 8.67 17.38 2.87
C MET A 57 7.63 18.50 2.90
N VAL A 58 7.18 18.91 4.08
CA VAL A 58 6.20 19.99 4.27
C VAL A 58 6.84 21.27 4.83
N GLY A 59 8.17 21.35 4.83
CA GLY A 59 8.94 22.52 5.26
C GLY A 59 9.32 22.55 6.74
N GLY A 60 9.06 21.44 7.44
CA GLY A 60 9.45 21.20 8.82
C GLY A 60 10.82 20.52 8.96
N GLN A 61 11.11 19.98 10.13
CA GLN A 61 12.36 19.31 10.49
C GLN A 61 12.07 17.96 11.14
N ASP A 62 12.84 16.91 10.81
CA ASP A 62 12.79 15.67 11.57
C ASP A 62 13.36 15.91 12.99
N SER A 63 12.48 16.13 13.97
CA SER A 63 12.85 16.49 15.34
C SER A 63 13.13 15.25 16.22
N ASN A 64 12.84 14.06 15.70
CA ASN A 64 13.03 12.80 16.41
C ASN A 64 14.49 12.35 16.38
N GLN A 65 15.00 11.98 17.55
CA GLN A 65 16.37 11.50 17.71
C GLN A 65 16.37 10.06 18.21
N MET A 66 16.78 9.16 17.33
CA MET A 66 16.87 7.72 17.61
C MET A 66 17.88 7.43 18.73
N ASN A 67 17.50 6.63 19.72
CA ASN A 67 18.36 6.22 20.84
C ASN A 67 18.75 4.73 20.74
N THR A 68 17.82 3.81 20.98
CA THR A 68 18.09 2.36 20.95
C THR A 68 17.02 1.58 20.18
N ALA A 69 17.45 0.52 19.48
CA ALA A 69 16.56 -0.40 18.79
C ALA A 69 16.96 -1.83 19.10
N ALA A 70 16.02 -2.62 19.60
CA ALA A 70 16.23 -4.01 19.96
C ALA A 70 15.04 -4.87 19.52
N ARG A 71 15.32 -6.15 19.31
CA ARG A 71 14.28 -7.16 19.11
C ARG A 71 14.45 -8.25 20.15
N GLU A 72 13.50 -8.33 21.07
CA GLU A 72 13.55 -9.23 22.23
C GLU A 72 12.25 -10.03 22.30
N ASN A 73 12.35 -11.35 22.36
CA ASN A 73 11.19 -12.25 22.49
C ASN A 73 10.08 -11.99 21.45
N GLY A 74 10.46 -11.61 20.23
CA GLY A 74 9.53 -11.29 19.14
C GLY A 74 8.95 -9.88 19.16
N ILE A 75 9.25 -9.07 20.18
CA ILE A 75 8.83 -7.67 20.32
C ILE A 75 9.93 -6.77 19.77
N SER A 76 9.55 -5.77 18.97
CA SER A 76 10.46 -4.70 18.53
C SER A 76 10.34 -3.54 19.52
N ILE A 77 11.46 -3.14 20.10
CA ILE A 77 11.56 -2.06 21.08
C ILE A 77 12.40 -0.96 20.44
N ILE A 78 11.82 0.24 20.31
CA ILE A 78 12.46 1.41 19.73
C ILE A 78 12.32 2.54 20.73
N THR A 79 13.44 3.07 21.20
CA THR A 79 13.49 4.24 22.06
C THR A 79 14.07 5.40 21.26
N TYR A 80 13.39 6.52 21.27
CA TYR A 80 13.83 7.78 20.68
C TYR A 80 13.49 8.92 21.64
N ARG A 81 14.07 10.09 21.40
CA ARG A 81 13.74 11.32 22.14
C ARG A 81 13.28 12.39 21.16
N ARG A 82 12.37 13.25 21.61
CA ARG A 82 11.97 14.48 20.91
C ARG A 82 11.87 15.63 21.89
N SER A 83 11.87 16.86 21.38
CA SER A 83 11.62 18.05 22.19
C SER A 83 10.14 18.13 22.58
N LEU A 84 9.84 18.60 23.80
CA LEU A 84 8.46 18.85 24.23
C LEU A 84 7.87 20.09 23.55
N ILE A 85 8.72 21.09 23.32
CA ILE A 85 8.43 22.32 22.59
C ILE A 85 9.37 22.35 21.39
N SER A 86 8.81 22.48 20.19
CA SER A 86 9.57 22.45 18.95
C SER A 86 9.56 23.83 18.27
N PRO A 87 10.65 24.24 17.60
CA PRO A 87 10.64 25.41 16.73
C PRO A 87 9.90 25.17 15.40
N ASP A 88 9.55 23.92 15.08
CA ASP A 88 8.77 23.57 13.90
C ASP A 88 7.29 23.93 14.12
N PRO A 89 6.70 24.83 13.29
CA PRO A 89 5.28 25.19 13.43
C PRO A 89 4.32 24.05 13.07
N GLY A 90 4.79 22.99 12.42
CA GLY A 90 4.01 21.78 12.13
C GLY A 90 3.86 20.86 13.34
N ASP A 91 4.74 20.99 14.34
CA ASP A 91 4.77 20.12 15.51
C ASP A 91 3.72 20.52 16.53
N LYS A 92 3.25 19.51 17.27
CA LYS A 92 2.41 19.72 18.45
C LYS A 92 3.26 19.69 19.71
N GLU A 93 3.04 20.70 20.55
CA GLU A 93 3.68 20.76 21.86
C GLU A 93 3.12 19.70 22.80
N PHE A 94 4.01 19.00 23.50
CA PHE A 94 3.65 18.16 24.64
C PHE A 94 3.51 19.06 25.87
N PRO A 95 2.29 19.25 26.41
CA PRO A 95 2.10 20.14 27.53
C PRO A 95 2.72 19.56 28.78
N ALA A 96 3.29 20.43 29.63
CA ALA A 96 3.90 20.03 30.90
C ALA A 96 2.86 19.59 31.95
N GLU A 97 1.57 19.86 31.72
CA GLU A 97 0.48 19.52 32.64
C GLU A 97 -0.80 19.17 31.86
N GLY A 98 -1.75 18.53 32.54
CA GLY A 98 -3.05 18.19 31.97
C GLY A 98 -3.06 16.88 31.19
N SER A 99 -3.95 16.80 30.19
CA SER A 99 -4.12 15.59 29.37
C SER A 99 -4.09 15.91 27.90
N ILE A 100 -3.58 14.98 27.11
CA ILE A 100 -3.66 15.01 25.64
C ILE A 100 -4.43 13.81 25.13
N TYR A 101 -4.87 13.91 23.88
CA TYR A 101 -5.31 12.75 23.11
C TYR A 101 -4.18 12.31 22.19
N ALA A 102 -4.06 11.00 21.98
CA ALA A 102 -3.03 10.41 21.14
C ALA A 102 -3.63 9.56 20.03
N VAL A 103 -2.84 9.35 18.98
CA VAL A 103 -3.14 8.40 17.92
C VAL A 103 -2.00 7.42 17.77
N TRP A 104 -2.32 6.20 17.35
CA TRP A 104 -1.33 5.18 17.04
C TRP A 104 -1.81 4.28 15.92
N GLY A 105 -0.85 3.69 15.20
CA GLY A 105 -1.13 2.74 14.13
C GLY A 105 0.04 1.81 13.88
N VAL A 106 -0.25 0.57 13.48
CA VAL A 106 0.74 -0.42 13.06
C VAL A 106 0.36 -0.94 11.69
N GLY A 107 1.27 -0.83 10.73
CA GLY A 107 1.06 -1.24 9.34
C GLY A 107 2.38 -1.53 8.65
N LYS A 108 2.29 -1.89 7.37
CA LYS A 108 3.46 -2.04 6.50
C LYS A 108 3.97 -0.67 6.04
N LEU A 109 5.26 -0.63 5.75
CA LEU A 109 5.86 0.45 5.00
C LEU A 109 5.88 0.08 3.52
N ASP A 110 5.90 1.10 2.66
CA ASP A 110 6.07 0.95 1.22
C ASP A 110 7.55 0.78 0.83
N GLU A 111 7.80 0.76 -0.48
CA GLU A 111 9.11 0.59 -1.08
C GLU A 111 10.08 1.75 -0.78
N MET A 112 9.54 2.93 -0.41
CA MET A 112 10.29 4.12 0.02
C MET A 112 10.41 4.20 1.55
N LYS A 113 10.01 3.14 2.27
CA LYS A 113 9.96 3.06 3.73
C LYS A 113 9.02 4.07 4.37
N GLU A 114 7.93 4.43 3.68
CA GLU A 114 6.90 5.34 4.16
C GLU A 114 5.63 4.61 4.57
N PRO A 115 4.81 5.17 5.49
CA PRO A 115 3.59 4.53 5.94
C PRO A 115 2.60 4.27 4.81
N ALA A 116 2.24 2.99 4.65
CA ALA A 116 1.05 2.60 3.91
C ALA A 116 -0.16 2.58 4.85
N PHE A 117 -1.30 2.03 4.40
CA PHE A 117 -2.46 1.90 5.26
C PHE A 117 -2.16 0.95 6.43
N HIS A 118 -2.58 1.33 7.63
CA HIS A 118 -2.30 0.57 8.84
C HIS A 118 -3.25 -0.63 9.00
N ASP A 119 -2.74 -1.70 9.60
CA ASP A 119 -3.47 -2.93 9.91
C ASP A 119 -4.15 -2.88 11.28
N LEU A 120 -3.53 -2.19 12.25
CA LEU A 120 -4.00 -2.06 13.62
C LEU A 120 -3.99 -0.58 14.00
N TYR A 121 -5.08 -0.12 14.60
CA TYR A 121 -5.29 1.26 15.00
C TYR A 121 -6.50 1.35 15.94
N SER A 122 -6.55 2.41 16.74
CA SER A 122 -7.66 2.68 17.65
C SER A 122 -8.90 3.21 16.92
N LYS A 123 -10.08 2.88 17.45
CA LYS A 123 -11.37 3.50 17.10
C LYS A 123 -11.95 4.33 18.24
N THR A 124 -11.33 4.26 19.41
CA THR A 124 -11.73 4.97 20.62
C THR A 124 -10.66 5.97 20.99
N ASP A 125 -11.06 6.94 21.81
CA ASP A 125 -10.15 7.93 22.31
C ASP A 125 -9.08 7.31 23.23
N ILE A 126 -7.83 7.68 22.97
CA ILE A 126 -6.68 7.40 23.80
C ILE A 126 -6.28 8.70 24.48
N LYS A 127 -6.70 8.86 25.74
CA LYS A 127 -6.36 10.01 26.57
C LYS A 127 -5.18 9.65 27.47
N MET A 128 -4.19 10.55 27.55
CA MET A 128 -2.99 10.38 28.37
C MET A 128 -2.82 11.61 29.26
N GLU A 129 -2.58 11.38 30.55
CA GLU A 129 -2.22 12.42 31.51
C GLU A 129 -0.69 12.65 31.44
N MET A 130 -0.24 13.89 31.26
CA MET A 130 1.18 14.19 31.05
C MET A 130 1.98 14.15 32.34
N THR A 131 1.36 14.56 33.45
CA THR A 131 2.03 14.67 34.75
C THR A 131 1.15 14.05 35.83
N PRO A 132 0.93 12.72 35.77
CA PRO A 132 0.16 12.04 36.80
C PRO A 132 0.90 12.15 38.14
N LYS A 133 0.15 12.30 39.23
CA LYS A 133 0.73 12.42 40.59
C LYS A 133 1.63 11.24 40.98
N GLU A 134 1.30 10.06 40.48
CA GLU A 134 2.05 8.82 40.69
C GLU A 134 2.39 8.20 39.32
N PRO A 135 3.60 7.64 39.13
CA PRO A 135 3.94 6.94 37.90
C PRO A 135 2.95 5.80 37.63
N GLN A 136 2.31 5.81 36.47
CA GLN A 136 1.36 4.78 36.07
C GLN A 136 1.97 3.85 35.02
N ASN A 137 1.83 2.54 35.24
CA ASN A 137 2.08 1.52 34.22
C ASN A 137 0.80 0.70 34.03
N ASN A 138 0.00 1.12 33.06
CA ASN A 138 -1.21 0.41 32.64
C ASN A 138 -0.96 -0.51 31.42
N CYS A 139 0.31 -0.77 31.07
CA CYS A 139 0.64 -1.70 30.01
C CYS A 139 0.25 -3.13 30.41
N VAL A 140 -0.34 -3.84 29.46
CA VAL A 140 -0.69 -5.25 29.62
C VAL A 140 0.30 -6.10 28.83
N SER A 141 0.66 -7.26 29.38
CA SER A 141 1.52 -8.22 28.68
C SER A 141 0.89 -8.66 27.36
N PHE A 142 1.71 -8.81 26.33
CA PHE A 142 1.28 -9.42 25.07
C PHE A 142 1.02 -10.91 25.29
N THR A 143 -0.24 -11.28 25.53
CA THR A 143 -0.66 -12.66 25.84
C THR A 143 -1.08 -13.47 24.61
N ARG A 144 -1.12 -12.85 23.43
CA ARG A 144 -1.54 -13.48 22.18
C ARG A 144 -0.42 -13.39 21.15
N SER A 145 -0.18 -14.50 20.46
CA SER A 145 0.65 -14.52 19.27
C SER A 145 -0.02 -13.75 18.13
N LYS A 146 0.79 -13.36 17.13
CA LYS A 146 0.29 -12.78 15.89
C LYS A 146 -0.73 -13.77 15.28
N PRO A 147 -1.95 -13.32 14.91
CA PRO A 147 -2.92 -14.18 14.25
C PRO A 147 -2.31 -14.76 12.97
N GLU A 148 -2.58 -16.04 12.70
CA GLU A 148 -2.21 -16.64 11.43
C GLU A 148 -2.84 -15.84 10.28
N PRO A 149 -2.06 -15.51 9.24
CA PRO A 149 -2.59 -14.78 8.09
C PRO A 149 -3.70 -15.60 7.44
N LYS A 150 -4.88 -14.99 7.30
CA LYS A 150 -5.98 -15.60 6.56
C LYS A 150 -5.62 -15.69 5.08
N GLU A 151 -6.11 -16.75 4.42
CA GLU A 151 -5.90 -16.96 2.99
C GLU A 151 -6.34 -15.76 2.16
N PRO A 152 -5.53 -15.30 1.20
CA PRO A 152 -5.88 -14.19 0.29
C PRO A 152 -7.23 -14.42 -0.39
N TRP A 153 -7.96 -13.35 -0.70
CA TRP A 153 -9.10 -13.50 -1.60
C TRP A 153 -8.62 -13.90 -2.99
N LYS A 154 -9.48 -14.65 -3.71
CA LYS A 154 -9.18 -15.05 -5.09
C LYS A 154 -8.87 -13.83 -5.95
N LYS A 155 -7.66 -13.82 -6.53
CA LYS A 155 -7.19 -12.80 -7.46
C LYS A 155 -8.16 -12.66 -8.64
N GLY A 156 -8.55 -11.43 -8.94
CA GLY A 156 -9.32 -11.10 -10.14
C GLY A 156 -8.48 -11.25 -11.41
N GLN A 157 -9.06 -11.78 -12.48
CA GLN A 157 -8.41 -11.93 -13.78
C GLN A 157 -9.41 -11.57 -14.89
N ILE A 158 -8.95 -10.79 -15.87
CA ILE A 158 -9.71 -10.46 -17.08
C ILE A 158 -8.94 -10.97 -18.28
N PHE A 159 -9.28 -12.19 -18.70
CA PHE A 159 -8.78 -12.86 -19.90
C PHE A 159 -9.94 -13.06 -20.87
N ASP A 160 -10.34 -12.01 -21.58
CA ASP A 160 -11.44 -12.06 -22.54
C ASP A 160 -11.10 -11.28 -23.81
N LYS A 161 -11.02 -12.02 -24.93
CA LYS A 161 -10.69 -11.46 -26.24
C LYS A 161 -11.76 -10.52 -26.79
N THR A 162 -12.95 -10.45 -26.20
CA THR A 162 -14.05 -9.57 -26.66
C THR A 162 -14.07 -8.22 -25.95
N ILE A 163 -13.49 -8.14 -24.76
CA ILE A 163 -13.46 -6.91 -23.97
C ILE A 163 -12.44 -5.93 -24.57
N ARG A 164 -12.90 -4.74 -24.93
CA ARG A 164 -12.05 -3.61 -25.37
C ARG A 164 -12.18 -2.38 -24.48
N ILE A 165 -13.23 -2.33 -23.66
CA ILE A 165 -13.55 -1.20 -22.79
C ILE A 165 -13.59 -1.70 -21.35
N PHE A 166 -12.83 -1.05 -20.48
CA PHE A 166 -12.73 -1.34 -19.06
C PHE A 166 -13.30 -0.19 -18.25
N LYS A 167 -14.14 -0.47 -17.26
CA LYS A 167 -14.64 0.53 -16.32
C LYS A 167 -13.82 0.46 -15.04
N SER A 168 -13.27 1.59 -14.63
CA SER A 168 -12.31 1.71 -13.52
C SER A 168 -12.89 2.64 -12.46
N TYR A 169 -13.06 2.12 -11.25
CA TYR A 169 -13.58 2.83 -10.08
C TYR A 169 -12.56 2.76 -8.94
N ILE A 170 -12.72 3.57 -7.90
CA ILE A 170 -11.89 3.46 -6.70
C ILE A 170 -12.70 2.93 -5.51
N GLY A 171 -12.03 2.21 -4.63
CA GLY A 171 -12.65 1.59 -3.46
C GLY A 171 -11.64 1.12 -2.45
N PRO A 172 -12.05 0.58 -1.29
CA PRO A 172 -11.12 0.20 -0.25
C PRO A 172 -10.23 -0.97 -0.71
N SER A 173 -8.97 -0.97 -0.30
CA SER A 173 -7.97 -1.97 -0.71
C SER A 173 -8.23 -3.40 -0.20
N GLY A 174 -9.25 -3.62 0.64
CA GLY A 174 -9.64 -4.96 1.11
C GLY A 174 -8.76 -5.53 2.22
N ALA A 175 -8.18 -4.66 3.05
CA ALA A 175 -7.33 -5.01 4.19
C ALA A 175 -6.22 -6.01 3.82
N LYS A 176 -5.92 -6.98 4.69
CA LYS A 176 -4.79 -7.90 4.48
C LYS A 176 -5.08 -8.94 3.42
N ARG A 177 -6.34 -9.35 3.26
CA ARG A 177 -6.75 -10.39 2.30
C ARG A 177 -6.95 -9.87 0.86
N GLY A 178 -7.06 -8.55 0.69
CA GLY A 178 -7.27 -7.88 -0.58
C GLY A 178 -5.96 -7.55 -1.31
N TYR A 179 -5.79 -6.28 -1.66
CA TYR A 179 -4.71 -5.79 -2.52
C TYR A 179 -3.33 -6.27 -2.05
N GLN A 180 -3.04 -6.07 -0.76
CA GLN A 180 -1.74 -6.42 -0.18
C GLN A 180 -1.39 -7.90 -0.36
N ALA A 181 -2.33 -8.82 -0.13
CA ALA A 181 -2.10 -10.24 -0.30
C ALA A 181 -2.06 -10.66 -1.78
N ILE A 182 -2.87 -10.03 -2.63
CA ILE A 182 -2.94 -10.36 -4.06
C ILE A 182 -1.68 -9.93 -4.80
N THR A 183 -1.12 -8.79 -4.42
CA THR A 183 0.02 -8.16 -5.11
C THR A 183 1.36 -8.43 -4.44
N GLY A 184 1.35 -8.64 -3.12
CA GLY A 184 2.55 -8.67 -2.29
C GLY A 184 3.09 -7.28 -1.92
N HIS A 185 2.55 -6.21 -2.51
CA HIS A 185 2.96 -4.84 -2.23
C HIS A 185 2.32 -4.32 -0.94
N SER A 186 2.81 -3.18 -0.45
CA SER A 186 2.07 -2.40 0.55
C SER A 186 0.74 -1.92 -0.06
N SER A 187 -0.32 -1.80 0.74
CA SER A 187 -1.60 -1.26 0.27
C SER A 187 -1.87 0.11 0.84
N THR A 188 -2.37 1.02 0.01
CA THR A 188 -2.92 2.28 0.49
C THR A 188 -4.38 2.12 0.94
N ALA A 189 -5.03 3.22 1.32
CA ALA A 189 -6.43 3.19 1.74
C ALA A 189 -7.36 2.71 0.61
N LEU A 190 -7.03 3.06 -0.64
CA LEU A 190 -7.85 2.87 -1.83
C LEU A 190 -7.12 2.04 -2.88
N ALA A 191 -7.87 1.36 -3.74
CA ALA A 191 -7.36 0.60 -4.87
C ALA A 191 -8.30 0.72 -6.07
N TRP A 192 -7.78 0.42 -7.26
CA TRP A 192 -8.53 0.38 -8.50
C TRP A 192 -9.40 -0.87 -8.58
N TYR A 193 -10.68 -0.66 -8.89
CA TYR A 193 -11.65 -1.68 -9.19
C TYR A 193 -11.93 -1.66 -10.69
N ILE A 194 -11.49 -2.71 -11.41
CA ILE A 194 -11.68 -2.80 -12.86
C ILE A 194 -12.76 -3.83 -13.16
N ASN A 195 -13.84 -3.41 -13.82
CA ASN A 195 -15.02 -4.22 -14.10
C ASN A 195 -15.56 -4.95 -12.84
N GLY A 196 -15.48 -4.29 -11.67
CA GLY A 196 -15.95 -4.81 -10.39
C GLY A 196 -15.00 -5.77 -9.67
N PHE A 197 -13.81 -6.05 -10.22
CA PHE A 197 -12.76 -6.80 -9.55
C PHE A 197 -11.76 -5.85 -8.86
N LEU A 198 -11.29 -6.21 -7.66
CA LEU A 198 -10.19 -5.51 -6.98
C LEU A 198 -8.88 -5.78 -7.71
N SER A 199 -8.30 -4.73 -8.29
CA SER A 199 -7.02 -4.68 -9.00
C SER A 199 -6.70 -5.97 -9.78
N PRO A 200 -7.55 -6.39 -10.73
CA PRO A 200 -7.38 -7.64 -11.44
C PRO A 200 -6.13 -7.61 -12.33
N GLU A 201 -5.64 -8.79 -12.65
CA GLU A 201 -4.69 -8.95 -13.74
C GLU A 201 -5.43 -8.97 -15.08
N ILE A 202 -4.94 -8.22 -16.06
CA ILE A 202 -5.63 -8.00 -17.33
C ILE A 202 -4.77 -8.53 -18.47
N TRP A 203 -5.36 -9.20 -19.46
CA TRP A 203 -4.66 -9.61 -20.67
C TRP A 203 -5.14 -8.81 -21.88
N LEU A 204 -4.20 -8.13 -22.52
CA LEU A 204 -4.44 -7.35 -23.73
C LEU A 204 -3.57 -7.88 -24.86
N ARG A 205 -4.07 -7.77 -26.10
CA ARG A 205 -3.35 -8.21 -27.28
C ARG A 205 -2.70 -7.04 -28.00
N ARG A 206 -1.45 -7.22 -28.44
CA ARG A 206 -0.76 -6.23 -29.28
C ARG A 206 -1.53 -5.93 -30.57
N GLY A 207 -1.48 -4.68 -31.01
CA GLY A 207 -2.15 -4.19 -32.21
C GLY A 207 -3.65 -3.96 -32.08
N LEU A 208 -4.25 -4.20 -30.91
CA LEU A 208 -5.66 -3.88 -30.64
C LEU A 208 -5.78 -2.65 -29.76
N SER A 209 -6.75 -1.79 -30.08
CA SER A 209 -7.04 -0.59 -29.29
C SER A 209 -7.96 -0.93 -28.11
N TYR A 210 -7.63 -0.38 -26.96
CA TYR A 210 -8.36 -0.54 -25.71
C TYR A 210 -8.67 0.83 -25.10
N ALA A 211 -9.75 0.90 -24.32
CA ALA A 211 -10.15 2.11 -23.61
C ALA A 211 -10.44 1.80 -22.14
N PHE A 212 -9.86 2.57 -21.23
CA PHE A 212 -10.22 2.57 -19.81
C PHE A 212 -11.08 3.80 -19.55
N LYS A 213 -12.32 3.58 -19.11
CA LYS A 213 -13.21 4.61 -18.55
C LYS A 213 -12.89 4.75 -17.07
N VAL A 214 -12.37 5.91 -16.68
CA VAL A 214 -11.74 6.15 -15.39
C VAL A 214 -12.60 7.10 -14.56
N TYR A 215 -13.05 6.59 -13.42
CA TYR A 215 -13.84 7.32 -12.43
C TYR A 215 -13.02 7.59 -11.15
N GLY A 216 -11.83 8.16 -11.34
CA GLY A 216 -10.83 8.36 -10.28
C GLY A 216 -10.85 9.73 -9.61
N GLY A 217 -11.82 10.58 -9.96
CA GLY A 217 -11.90 11.97 -9.55
C GLY A 217 -11.06 12.91 -10.43
N ASN A 218 -11.60 14.12 -10.65
CA ASN A 218 -11.06 15.13 -11.56
C ASN A 218 -10.69 16.44 -10.86
N ASN A 219 -10.71 16.47 -9.52
CA ASN A 219 -10.32 17.63 -8.73
C ASN A 219 -8.84 17.54 -8.31
N PRO A 220 -7.90 18.24 -8.98
CA PRO A 220 -6.47 18.17 -8.67
C PRO A 220 -6.09 18.77 -7.31
N HIS A 221 -7.03 19.40 -6.59
CA HIS A 221 -6.82 19.88 -5.22
C HIS A 221 -7.06 18.80 -4.16
N SER A 222 -7.68 17.67 -4.53
CA SER A 222 -7.94 16.56 -3.62
C SER A 222 -6.71 15.68 -3.48
N ALA A 223 -6.17 15.56 -2.28
CA ALA A 223 -5.08 14.61 -1.99
C ALA A 223 -5.60 13.15 -2.02
N GLU A 224 -6.83 12.94 -1.57
CA GLU A 224 -7.40 11.62 -1.30
C GLU A 224 -8.17 11.03 -2.47
N TYR A 225 -8.69 11.87 -3.37
CA TYR A 225 -9.65 11.46 -4.41
C TYR A 225 -9.31 12.02 -5.80
N TYR A 226 -8.04 12.29 -6.06
CA TYR A 226 -7.55 12.63 -7.40
C TYR A 226 -6.62 11.55 -7.91
N HIS A 227 -7.17 10.63 -8.71
CA HIS A 227 -6.43 9.48 -9.21
C HIS A 227 -6.56 9.34 -10.73
N PRO A 228 -5.79 10.13 -11.49
CA PRO A 228 -5.65 9.88 -12.91
C PRO A 228 -5.00 8.52 -13.16
N LEU A 229 -5.51 7.74 -14.10
CA LEU A 229 -4.97 6.41 -14.40
C LEU A 229 -3.89 6.50 -15.47
N ILE A 230 -2.74 5.88 -15.20
CA ILE A 230 -1.60 5.80 -16.12
C ILE A 230 -1.20 4.35 -16.34
N ILE A 231 -0.51 4.09 -17.46
CA ILE A 231 0.13 2.80 -17.73
C ILE A 231 1.63 3.00 -17.87
N THR A 232 2.41 2.22 -17.13
CA THR A 232 3.87 2.31 -17.05
C THR A 232 4.51 0.93 -17.12
N ASP A 233 5.84 0.88 -17.25
CA ASP A 233 6.62 -0.34 -17.04
C ASP A 233 7.07 -0.55 -15.58
N GLU A 234 6.60 0.31 -14.67
CA GLU A 234 6.97 0.34 -13.27
C GLU A 234 5.79 -0.12 -12.38
N PRO A 235 6.00 -1.05 -11.42
CA PRO A 235 4.93 -1.69 -10.66
C PRO A 235 4.13 -0.84 -9.67
N HIS A 236 4.69 0.24 -9.14
CA HIS A 236 4.14 0.96 -7.99
C HIS A 236 3.29 2.17 -8.36
N GLY A 237 3.58 2.89 -9.44
CA GLY A 237 2.86 4.12 -9.79
C GLY A 237 3.20 5.30 -8.87
N GLY A 238 2.23 6.18 -8.57
CA GLY A 238 2.53 7.39 -7.79
C GLY A 238 3.57 8.28 -8.46
N PHE A 239 3.57 8.30 -9.79
CA PHE A 239 4.61 8.90 -10.63
C PHE A 239 4.92 10.35 -10.27
N ASP A 240 3.91 11.17 -9.95
CA ASP A 240 4.08 12.59 -9.60
C ASP A 240 4.95 12.80 -8.35
N ARG A 241 4.90 11.84 -7.43
CA ARG A 241 5.62 11.88 -6.15
C ARG A 241 7.13 11.72 -6.33
N LEU A 242 7.54 10.99 -7.37
CA LEU A 242 8.93 10.65 -7.62
C LEU A 242 9.79 11.89 -7.91
N THR A 243 11.10 11.74 -7.70
CA THR A 243 12.10 12.73 -8.12
C THR A 243 12.25 12.71 -9.64
N ASP A 244 12.75 13.81 -10.22
CA ASP A 244 12.98 13.89 -11.67
C ASP A 244 13.90 12.77 -12.19
N ASP A 245 14.93 12.40 -11.42
CA ASP A 245 15.82 11.26 -11.73
C ASP A 245 15.05 9.93 -11.74
N ALA A 246 14.21 9.67 -10.73
CA ALA A 246 13.41 8.45 -10.68
C ALA A 246 12.35 8.41 -11.81
N GLN A 247 11.71 9.54 -12.11
CA GLN A 247 10.77 9.65 -13.24
C GLN A 247 11.47 9.36 -14.58
N SER A 248 12.71 9.82 -14.77
CA SER A 248 13.46 9.61 -16.01
C SER A 248 13.75 8.14 -16.33
N LYS A 249 13.72 7.27 -15.31
CA LYS A 249 14.00 5.83 -15.42
C LYS A 249 12.74 5.01 -15.74
N ILE A 250 11.57 5.63 -15.72
CA ILE A 250 10.27 4.97 -15.90
C ILE A 250 9.72 5.34 -17.27
N ARG A 251 9.28 4.34 -18.02
CA ARG A 251 8.59 4.59 -19.28
C ARG A 251 7.09 4.64 -19.03
N VAL A 252 6.54 5.84 -19.11
CA VAL A 252 5.08 6.02 -19.18
C VAL A 252 4.60 5.68 -20.59
N LEU A 253 3.77 4.65 -20.70
CA LEU A 253 3.27 4.09 -21.95
C LEU A 253 1.94 4.72 -22.37
N ALA A 254 1.13 5.16 -21.41
CA ALA A 254 -0.14 5.85 -21.68
C ALA A 254 -0.58 6.71 -20.47
N GLY A 255 -1.36 7.76 -20.71
CA GLY A 255 -2.04 8.56 -19.67
C GLY A 255 -1.27 9.77 -19.14
N VAL A 256 -0.11 10.10 -19.74
CA VAL A 256 0.67 11.30 -19.41
C VAL A 256 1.09 12.02 -20.67
N GLU A 257 0.98 13.34 -20.65
CA GLU A 257 1.55 14.26 -21.61
C GLU A 257 2.66 15.09 -20.95
N TYR A 258 3.69 15.43 -21.72
CA TYR A 258 4.78 16.27 -21.23
C TYR A 258 4.58 17.69 -21.73
N SER A 259 4.63 18.65 -20.81
CA SER A 259 4.66 20.07 -21.17
C SER A 259 5.94 20.42 -21.95
N ARG A 260 5.97 21.59 -22.59
CA ARG A 260 7.19 22.11 -23.26
C ARG A 260 8.42 22.18 -22.35
N ARG A 261 8.22 22.26 -21.03
CA ARG A 261 9.27 22.28 -20.00
C ARG A 261 9.62 20.88 -19.47
N GLY A 262 9.14 19.81 -20.11
CA GLY A 262 9.38 18.43 -19.70
C GLY A 262 8.60 17.98 -18.47
N ARG A 263 7.71 18.81 -17.89
CA ARG A 263 6.89 18.39 -16.74
C ARG A 263 5.76 17.44 -17.16
N PRO A 264 5.60 16.28 -16.50
CA PRO A 264 4.51 15.35 -16.78
C PRO A 264 3.18 15.94 -16.33
N ARG A 265 2.11 15.66 -17.10
CA ARG A 265 0.73 16.01 -16.80
C ARG A 265 -0.16 14.81 -17.11
N PRO A 266 -0.98 14.36 -16.15
CA PRO A 266 -1.89 13.26 -16.41
C PRO A 266 -3.00 13.71 -17.36
N THR A 267 -3.36 12.86 -18.31
CA THR A 267 -4.41 13.16 -19.31
C THR A 267 -5.74 12.47 -19.01
N THR A 268 -5.74 11.48 -18.12
CA THR A 268 -6.93 10.67 -17.85
C THR A 268 -7.50 10.93 -16.47
N SER A 269 -8.28 12.00 -16.34
CA SER A 269 -9.03 12.34 -15.13
C SER A 269 -10.53 12.41 -15.46
N GLY A 270 -11.39 11.84 -14.62
CA GLY A 270 -12.84 11.79 -14.81
C GLY A 270 -13.60 12.01 -13.51
N VAL A 271 -14.93 12.10 -13.59
CA VAL A 271 -15.76 12.26 -12.38
C VAL A 271 -15.49 11.15 -11.36
N LEU A 272 -15.64 11.46 -10.07
CA LEU A 272 -15.37 10.49 -9.02
C LEU A 272 -16.48 9.43 -8.97
N CYS A 273 -16.11 8.16 -8.92
CA CYS A 273 -16.99 7.15 -8.36
C CYS A 273 -16.24 6.25 -7.39
N LEU A 274 -16.61 6.43 -6.13
CA LEU A 274 -15.98 5.84 -4.96
C LEU A 274 -16.90 4.81 -4.34
N SER A 275 -16.37 3.64 -4.02
CA SER A 275 -17.05 2.69 -3.13
C SER A 275 -16.53 2.83 -1.71
N GLU A 276 -17.43 2.82 -0.73
CA GLU A 276 -17.11 3.02 0.68
C GLU A 276 -17.85 2.04 1.57
N HIS A 277 -17.32 1.84 2.77
CA HIS A 277 -18.02 1.11 3.82
C HIS A 277 -19.28 1.87 4.22
N LYS A 278 -20.35 1.13 4.51
CA LYS A 278 -21.57 1.72 5.09
C LYS A 278 -21.25 2.38 6.43
N GLU A 279 -22.02 3.40 6.78
CA GLU A 279 -21.90 4.06 8.08
C GLU A 279 -21.95 3.04 9.24
N GLY A 280 -21.09 3.24 10.23
CA GLY A 280 -20.95 2.36 11.39
C GLY A 280 -20.26 1.03 11.13
N LYS A 281 -19.78 0.74 9.91
CA LYS A 281 -19.00 -0.48 9.64
C LYS A 281 -17.52 -0.27 9.99
N ASP A 282 -16.98 -1.21 10.75
CA ASP A 282 -15.57 -1.20 11.12
C ASP A 282 -14.71 -1.87 10.04
N ARG A 283 -13.94 -1.06 9.32
CA ARG A 283 -12.98 -1.49 8.29
C ARG A 283 -11.96 -2.51 8.79
N ARG A 284 -11.66 -2.57 10.09
CA ARG A 284 -10.75 -3.58 10.67
C ARG A 284 -11.29 -5.01 10.54
N LEU A 285 -12.59 -5.16 10.28
CA LEU A 285 -13.26 -6.44 10.09
C LEU A 285 -13.34 -6.85 8.61
N ASP A 286 -12.72 -6.11 7.69
CA ASP A 286 -12.71 -6.46 6.26
C ASP A 286 -12.16 -7.87 6.00
N ASP A 287 -11.16 -8.31 6.78
CA ASP A 287 -10.58 -9.65 6.68
C ASP A 287 -11.56 -10.77 7.07
N ASP A 288 -12.70 -10.46 7.70
CA ASP A 288 -13.73 -11.43 8.10
C ASP A 288 -14.66 -11.84 6.95
N PHE A 289 -14.68 -11.09 5.84
CA PHE A 289 -15.42 -11.51 4.65
C PHE A 289 -14.77 -12.73 4.00
N GLU A 290 -15.54 -13.81 3.82
CA GLU A 290 -15.06 -15.06 3.22
C GLU A 290 -14.45 -14.87 1.82
N THR A 291 -15.08 -14.01 1.01
CA THR A 291 -14.66 -13.74 -0.38
C THR A 291 -14.74 -12.25 -0.70
N PHE A 292 -13.90 -11.80 -1.64
CA PHE A 292 -13.98 -10.45 -2.19
C PHE A 292 -15.38 -10.10 -2.72
N LYS A 293 -16.10 -11.06 -3.33
CA LYS A 293 -17.47 -10.82 -3.83
C LYS A 293 -18.44 -10.44 -2.71
N LYS A 294 -18.32 -11.07 -1.53
CA LYS A 294 -19.15 -10.71 -0.36
C LYS A 294 -18.74 -9.34 0.19
N PHE A 295 -17.44 -9.07 0.27
CA PHE A 295 -16.91 -7.76 0.66
C PHE A 295 -17.41 -6.64 -0.26
N ASN A 296 -17.21 -6.76 -1.57
CA ASN A 296 -17.62 -5.74 -2.55
C ASN A 296 -19.13 -5.45 -2.51
N LYS A 297 -19.96 -6.48 -2.31
CA LYS A 297 -21.42 -6.30 -2.14
C LYS A 297 -21.81 -5.56 -0.85
N SER A 298 -20.92 -5.50 0.15
CA SER A 298 -21.19 -4.79 1.40
C SER A 298 -20.98 -3.28 1.28
N LEU A 299 -20.24 -2.84 0.26
CA LEU A 299 -19.89 -1.44 0.01
C LEU A 299 -21.06 -0.67 -0.62
N MET A 300 -21.04 0.65 -0.46
CA MET A 300 -21.92 1.61 -1.13
C MET A 300 -21.13 2.42 -2.15
N TYR A 301 -21.69 2.59 -3.35
CA TYR A 301 -21.07 3.36 -4.42
C TYR A 301 -21.67 4.77 -4.47
N HIS A 302 -20.80 5.77 -4.39
CA HIS A 302 -21.09 7.19 -4.55
C HIS A 302 -20.43 7.67 -5.83
N CYS A 303 -21.21 7.80 -6.91
CA CYS A 303 -20.73 8.31 -8.19
C CYS A 303 -21.27 9.73 -8.42
N GLU A 304 -20.38 10.65 -8.78
CA GLU A 304 -20.74 11.97 -9.26
C GLU A 304 -21.34 11.91 -10.67
N THR A 305 -22.14 12.92 -11.00
CA THR A 305 -22.71 13.07 -12.34
C THR A 305 -21.67 13.65 -13.30
N GLY A 306 -21.48 12.99 -14.45
CA GLY A 306 -20.66 13.48 -15.55
C GLY A 306 -19.89 12.35 -16.25
N ASP A 307 -18.91 12.74 -17.06
CA ASP A 307 -18.19 11.80 -17.92
C ASP A 307 -16.94 11.23 -17.24
N PRO A 308 -16.63 9.95 -17.50
CA PRO A 308 -15.35 9.38 -17.11
C PRO A 308 -14.21 9.98 -17.94
N GLY A 309 -13.00 9.97 -17.37
CA GLY A 309 -11.79 10.15 -18.16
C GLY A 309 -11.62 8.93 -19.06
N VAL A 310 -11.16 9.11 -20.30
CA VAL A 310 -10.95 7.99 -21.22
C VAL A 310 -9.47 7.88 -21.54
N LEU A 311 -8.87 6.75 -21.16
CA LEU A 311 -7.51 6.39 -21.55
C LEU A 311 -7.58 5.41 -22.71
N GLU A 312 -7.32 5.90 -23.93
CA GLU A 312 -7.25 5.08 -25.13
C GLU A 312 -5.80 4.77 -25.48
N PHE A 313 -5.50 3.51 -25.80
CA PHE A 313 -4.16 3.09 -26.18
C PHE A 313 -4.18 1.80 -27.00
N THR A 314 -3.11 1.59 -27.76
CA THR A 314 -2.90 0.40 -28.59
C THR A 314 -1.51 -0.15 -28.28
N PRO A 315 -1.39 -1.23 -27.48
CA PRO A 315 -0.10 -1.84 -27.21
C PRO A 315 0.55 -2.29 -28.52
N ASN A 316 1.76 -1.82 -28.80
CA ASN A 316 2.50 -2.16 -30.03
C ASN A 316 3.68 -3.09 -29.70
N THR A 317 4.57 -3.34 -30.65
CA THR A 317 5.74 -4.22 -30.47
C THR A 317 6.80 -3.68 -29.51
N SER A 318 6.81 -2.38 -29.21
CA SER A 318 7.79 -1.79 -28.28
C SER A 318 7.38 -1.85 -26.81
N TRP A 319 6.12 -2.22 -26.52
CA TRP A 319 5.64 -2.39 -25.14
C TRP A 319 6.25 -3.66 -24.53
N PRO A 320 6.58 -3.70 -23.24
CA PRO A 320 6.95 -4.94 -22.57
C PRO A 320 5.77 -5.92 -22.50
N ASP A 321 6.03 -7.20 -22.25
CA ASP A 321 4.99 -8.21 -22.05
C ASP A 321 4.22 -8.03 -20.73
N ILE A 322 4.80 -7.31 -19.77
CA ILE A 322 4.18 -6.95 -18.51
C ILE A 322 4.30 -5.44 -18.32
N VAL A 323 3.15 -4.80 -18.17
CA VAL A 323 3.03 -3.38 -17.84
C VAL A 323 2.07 -3.22 -16.67
N TYR A 324 1.97 -2.01 -16.12
CA TYR A 324 1.22 -1.78 -14.90
C TYR A 324 0.29 -0.60 -15.07
N TYR A 325 -0.97 -0.77 -14.68
CA TYR A 325 -1.90 0.36 -14.54
C TYR A 325 -1.87 0.81 -13.08
N ASN A 326 -1.72 2.10 -12.83
CA ASN A 326 -1.71 2.66 -11.49
C ASN A 326 -2.27 4.09 -11.49
N SER A 327 -2.44 4.65 -10.29
CA SER A 327 -2.70 6.08 -10.15
C SER A 327 -1.44 6.90 -10.40
N PHE A 328 -1.59 8.05 -11.06
CA PHE A 328 -0.52 9.02 -11.30
C PHE A 328 -0.03 9.64 -9.98
N THR A 329 -0.91 9.85 -9.02
CA THR A 329 -0.63 10.58 -7.78
C THR A 329 -0.23 9.67 -6.63
N GLN A 330 -0.80 8.48 -6.57
CA GLN A 330 -0.66 7.57 -5.44
C GLN A 330 -0.12 6.20 -5.89
N ALA A 331 0.86 5.68 -5.15
CA ALA A 331 1.42 4.38 -5.41
C ALA A 331 0.49 3.24 -4.97
N ASN A 332 0.72 2.03 -5.50
CA ASN A 332 0.12 0.78 -5.07
C ASN A 332 -1.42 0.79 -5.05
N MET A 333 -2.04 1.35 -6.10
CA MET A 333 -3.50 1.30 -6.29
C MET A 333 -3.94 0.31 -7.36
N GLY A 334 -3.09 -0.01 -8.33
CA GLY A 334 -3.42 -0.86 -9.47
C GLY A 334 -2.51 -2.07 -9.59
N TRP A 335 -2.51 -2.70 -10.77
CA TRP A 335 -1.84 -3.99 -10.94
C TRP A 335 -1.38 -4.24 -12.38
N LYS A 336 -1.15 -5.51 -12.70
CA LYS A 336 -0.47 -5.99 -13.90
C LYS A 336 -1.43 -6.11 -15.09
N ILE A 337 -0.94 -5.65 -16.23
CA ILE A 337 -1.46 -5.97 -17.56
C ILE A 337 -0.43 -6.87 -18.25
N ARG A 338 -0.87 -8.02 -18.74
CA ARG A 338 -0.10 -8.89 -19.62
C ARG A 338 -0.41 -8.57 -21.06
N ILE A 339 0.61 -8.18 -21.80
CA ILE A 339 0.54 -7.92 -23.22
C ILE A 339 0.93 -9.20 -23.95
N VAL A 340 0.05 -9.71 -24.81
CA VAL A 340 0.24 -10.96 -25.54
C VAL A 340 0.08 -10.76 -27.05
N ASP A 341 0.68 -11.62 -27.87
CA ASP A 341 0.49 -11.57 -29.32
C ASP A 341 -0.81 -12.26 -29.77
N SER A 342 -1.26 -13.25 -28.99
CA SER A 342 -2.51 -13.96 -29.22
C SER A 342 -3.14 -14.43 -27.90
N PHE A 343 -4.47 -14.57 -27.90
CA PHE A 343 -5.22 -15.13 -26.76
C PHE A 343 -5.20 -16.68 -26.73
N ASN A 344 -4.37 -17.32 -27.55
CA ASN A 344 -4.26 -18.77 -27.56
C ASN A 344 -3.24 -19.18 -26.49
N GLN A 345 -3.70 -19.42 -25.26
CA GLN A 345 -2.86 -20.20 -24.33
C GLN A 345 -2.71 -21.60 -24.92
N ARG A 346 -1.51 -21.96 -25.39
CA ARG A 346 -1.11 -23.36 -25.40
C ARG A 346 -1.12 -23.80 -23.95
N SER A 347 -2.00 -24.74 -23.61
CA SER A 347 -1.93 -25.48 -22.36
C SER A 347 -0.54 -26.11 -22.26
N SER A 348 0.36 -25.50 -21.50
CA SER A 348 1.54 -26.21 -21.02
C SER A 348 1.06 -27.18 -19.94
N ALA A 349 0.40 -28.25 -20.36
CA ALA A 349 0.41 -29.48 -19.59
C ALA A 349 1.88 -29.91 -19.56
N GLN A 350 2.59 -29.55 -18.50
CA GLN A 350 3.78 -30.28 -18.12
C GLN A 350 3.32 -31.70 -17.80
N SER A 351 3.39 -32.57 -18.81
CA SER A 351 3.34 -34.00 -18.63
C SER A 351 4.58 -34.37 -17.81
N TRP A 352 4.43 -34.44 -16.50
CA TRP A 352 5.40 -35.11 -15.64
C TRP A 352 5.28 -36.61 -15.95
N THR A 353 6.02 -37.06 -16.96
CA THR A 353 6.36 -38.48 -17.08
C THR A 353 7.23 -38.83 -15.87
N MET A 354 6.62 -39.43 -14.85
CA MET A 354 7.30 -40.15 -13.79
C MET A 354 8.14 -41.25 -14.42
N LEU A 355 9.45 -41.03 -14.54
CA LEU A 355 10.41 -42.12 -14.71
C LEU A 355 10.69 -42.67 -13.31
N SER A 356 10.07 -43.81 -12.99
CA SER A 356 10.37 -44.59 -11.79
C SER A 356 11.73 -45.28 -11.97
N SER A 357 12.79 -44.67 -11.44
CA SER A 357 14.09 -45.34 -11.28
C SER A 357 14.09 -46.13 -9.97
N ASN A 358 13.92 -47.46 -10.07
CA ASN A 358 14.15 -48.40 -8.98
C ASN A 358 15.63 -48.38 -8.58
N PHE A 359 15.96 -47.83 -7.41
CA PHE A 359 17.25 -48.02 -6.77
C PHE A 359 17.19 -49.27 -5.87
N TYR A 360 17.80 -50.37 -6.33
CA TYR A 360 18.18 -51.48 -5.47
C TYR A 360 19.40 -51.07 -4.64
N VAL A 361 19.23 -50.97 -3.32
CA VAL A 361 20.34 -50.80 -2.37
C VAL A 361 20.91 -52.18 -2.04
N LEU A 362 22.11 -52.48 -2.56
CA LEU A 362 22.91 -53.64 -2.19
C LEU A 362 23.74 -53.29 -0.95
N TYR A 363 23.43 -53.91 0.19
CA TYR A 363 24.29 -53.89 1.38
C TYR A 363 25.48 -54.82 1.17
N LEU A 364 26.68 -54.26 1.02
CA LEU A 364 27.94 -55.00 1.12
C LEU A 364 28.34 -55.08 2.59
N VAL A 365 28.24 -56.29 3.16
CA VAL A 365 28.80 -56.64 4.46
C VAL A 365 30.27 -56.98 4.26
N THR A 366 31.17 -56.10 4.68
CA THR A 366 32.61 -56.43 4.79
C THR A 366 32.91 -56.88 6.22
N GLY A 367 33.09 -58.19 6.39
CA GLY A 367 33.65 -58.78 7.60
C GLY A 367 35.16 -58.58 7.64
N VAL A 368 35.67 -58.03 8.74
CA VAL A 368 37.11 -57.97 9.03
C VAL A 368 37.44 -59.09 10.00
N TYR A 369 38.12 -60.12 9.51
CA TYR A 369 38.83 -61.10 10.33
C TYR A 369 40.15 -60.47 10.79
N VAL A 370 40.38 -60.41 12.10
CA VAL A 370 41.70 -60.18 12.68
C VAL A 370 42.19 -61.52 13.24
N LEU A 371 43.16 -62.11 12.55
CA LEU A 371 43.92 -63.28 12.97
C LEU A 371 45.14 -62.82 13.79
N PHE A 372 45.29 -63.43 14.97
CA PHE A 372 46.47 -63.41 15.82
C PHE A 372 47.67 -64.12 15.17
N THR A 373 48.88 -63.69 15.54
CA THR A 373 50.21 -64.39 15.69
C THR A 373 51.32 -63.38 15.34
N MET A 374 52.44 -63.22 16.05
CA MET A 374 53.09 -63.92 17.17
C MET A 374 53.57 -62.93 18.23
#